data_AF-A0A8S9X5S9-F1
#
_entry.id   AF-A0A8S9X5S9-F1
#
_cell.length_a   1.000
_cell.length_b   1.000
_cell.length_c   1.000
_cell.angle_alpha   90.00
_cell.angle_beta   90.00
_cell.angle_gamma   90.00
#
_symmetry.space_group_name_H-M   'P 1'
#
loop_
_entity.id
_entity.type
_entity.pdbx_description
1 polymer ?
#
loop_
_entity_poly.entity_id
_entity_poly.type
_entity_poly.pdbx_seq_one_letter_code
_entity_poly.pdbx_strand_id
1 'polypeptide(L)'
;VVSGGVACNGYIGRAMHFVGSRCGYKVYIPPRHLCTDNGVMIAWNAVEKWKANLDIHPYNALGSIDIESKCPLGEDISAEVMKSGLRAPPLPLKDLIEACNS
;
A
#
# COMPACT_ATOMS: atom_id res chain seq x y z
N VAL A 1 -2.12 5.57 0.79
CA VAL A 1 -2.07 4.97 -0.57
C VAL A 1 -2.81 3.64 -0.48
N VAL A 2 -3.57 3.24 -1.51
CA VAL A 2 -4.19 1.92 -1.58
C VAL A 2 -3.65 1.22 -2.81
N SER A 3 -3.07 0.03 -2.63
CA SER A 3 -2.42 -0.76 -3.68
C SER A 3 -2.90 -2.22 -3.64
N GLY A 4 -2.51 -3.01 -4.64
CA GLY A 4 -3.00 -4.38 -4.86
C GLY A 4 -4.07 -4.43 -5.95
N GLY A 5 -4.28 -5.61 -6.53
CA GLY A 5 -5.20 -5.78 -7.66
C GLY A 5 -6.64 -5.32 -7.37
N VAL A 6 -7.09 -5.42 -6.12
CA VAL A 6 -8.42 -4.96 -5.70
C VAL A 6 -8.50 -3.43 -5.59
N ALA A 7 -7.37 -2.73 -5.41
CA ALA A 7 -7.35 -1.27 -5.28
C ALA A 7 -7.82 -0.55 -6.54
N CYS A 8 -7.67 -1.14 -7.73
CA CYS A 8 -8.19 -0.56 -8.97
C CYS A 8 -9.68 -0.84 -9.24
N ASN A 9 -10.39 -1.47 -8.29
CA ASN A 9 -11.84 -1.59 -8.36
C ASN A 9 -12.48 -0.21 -8.15
N GLY A 10 -13.28 0.27 -9.12
CA GLY A 10 -13.85 1.62 -9.06
C GLY A 10 -14.79 1.85 -7.88
N TYR A 11 -15.57 0.84 -7.49
CA TYR A 11 -16.47 0.91 -6.35
C TYR A 11 -15.69 1.07 -5.04
N ILE A 12 -14.69 0.21 -4.82
CA ILE A 12 -13.81 0.28 -3.64
C ILE A 12 -13.00 1.58 -3.65
N GLY A 13 -12.51 2.01 -4.81
CA GLY A 13 -11.76 3.25 -4.94
C GLY A 13 -12.57 4.47 -4.49
N ARG A 14 -13.84 4.58 -4.94
CA ARG A 14 -14.76 5.64 -4.50
C ARG A 14 -15.04 5.57 -2.99
N ALA A 15 -15.27 4.37 -2.46
CA ALA A 15 -15.43 4.15 -1.02
C ALA A 15 -14.23 4.71 -0.23
N MET A 16 -13.01 4.36 -0.67
CA MET A 16 -11.78 4.81 -0.02
C MET A 16 -11.63 6.33 -0.10
N HIS A 17 -11.93 6.95 -1.25
CA HIS A 17 -11.92 8.41 -1.40
C HIS A 17 -12.93 9.11 -0.47
N PHE A 18 -14.15 8.56 -0.32
CA PHE A 18 -15.15 9.08 0.60
C PHE A 18 -14.69 9.00 2.06
N VAL A 19 -14.17 7.84 2.48
CA VAL A 19 -13.64 7.67 3.84
C VAL A 19 -12.46 8.62 4.08
N GLY A 20 -11.53 8.69 3.13
CA GLY A 20 -10.39 9.58 3.19
C GLY A 20 -10.78 11.04 3.38
N SER A 21 -11.70 11.54 2.55
CA SER A 21 -12.16 12.94 2.63
C SER A 21 -12.82 13.23 3.98
N ARG A 22 -13.63 12.30 4.50
CA ARG A 22 -14.27 12.47 5.81
C ARG A 22 -13.24 12.52 6.94
N CYS A 23 -12.19 11.71 6.85
CA CYS A 23 -11.10 11.65 7.82
C CYS A 23 -10.03 12.74 7.64
N GLY A 24 -10.14 13.61 6.64
CA GLY A 24 -9.13 14.63 6.35
C GLY A 24 -7.85 14.10 5.68
N TYR A 25 -7.91 12.91 5.07
CA TYR A 25 -6.79 12.29 4.36
C TYR A 25 -6.95 12.35 2.85
N LYS A 26 -5.84 12.54 2.15
CA LYS A 26 -5.78 12.39 0.70
C LYS A 26 -5.52 10.93 0.35
N VAL A 27 -6.43 10.36 -0.44
CA VAL A 27 -6.31 8.99 -0.93
C VAL A 27 -5.68 8.98 -2.31
N TYR A 28 -4.73 8.07 -2.50
CA TYR A 28 -4.02 7.85 -3.74
C TYR A 28 -4.12 6.37 -4.10
N ILE A 29 -4.62 6.12 -5.31
CA ILE A 29 -4.69 4.80 -5.93
C ILE A 29 -3.86 4.89 -7.21
N PRO A 30 -2.86 4.01 -7.42
CA PRO A 30 -2.07 4.01 -8.65
C PRO A 30 -2.93 3.77 -9.90
N PRO A 31 -2.42 4.12 -11.10
CA PRO A 31 -3.01 3.67 -12.36
C PRO A 31 -3.20 2.14 -12.37
N ARG A 32 -4.25 1.65 -13.03
CA ARG A 32 -4.63 0.22 -13.03
C ARG A 32 -3.47 -0.73 -13.34
N HIS A 33 -2.64 -0.39 -14.33
CA HIS A 33 -1.50 -1.21 -14.76
C HIS A 33 -0.35 -1.25 -13.74
N LEU A 34 -0.40 -0.44 -12.68
CA LEU A 34 0.55 -0.40 -11.57
C LEU A 34 -0.06 -0.90 -10.24
N CYS A 35 -1.34 -1.26 -10.19
CA CYS A 35 -1.98 -1.74 -8.96
C CYS A 35 -1.65 -3.20 -8.65
N THR A 36 -1.44 -4.03 -9.67
CA THR A 36 -1.05 -5.44 -9.54
C THR A 36 0.46 -5.59 -9.50
N ASP A 37 0.95 -6.77 -9.14
CA ASP A 37 2.38 -7.10 -9.17
C ASP A 37 2.98 -6.82 -10.55
N ASN A 38 4.07 -6.06 -10.57
CA ASN A 38 4.75 -5.66 -11.79
C ASN A 38 6.26 -5.50 -11.57
N GLY A 39 7.05 -5.52 -12.64
CA GLY A 39 8.51 -5.36 -12.54
C GLY A 39 8.96 -3.95 -12.12
N VAL A 40 8.13 -2.92 -12.34
CA VAL A 40 8.46 -1.53 -12.01
C VAL A 40 8.56 -1.31 -10.50
N MET A 41 7.63 -1.88 -9.71
CA MET A 41 7.71 -1.80 -8.24
C MET A 41 8.94 -2.53 -7.69
N ILE A 42 9.36 -3.64 -8.31
CA ILE A 42 10.58 -4.37 -7.92
C ILE A 42 11.83 -3.54 -8.23
N ALA A 43 11.90 -2.97 -9.44
CA ALA A 43 13.00 -2.09 -9.83
C ALA A 43 13.08 -0.85 -8.93
N TRP A 44 11.94 -0.24 -8.59
CA TRP A 44 11.91 0.92 -7.69
C TRP A 44 12.38 0.55 -6.28
N ASN A 45 11.94 -0.58 -5.74
CA ASN A 45 12.43 -1.07 -4.45
C ASN A 45 13.95 -1.29 -4.46
N ALA A 46 14.51 -1.84 -5.55
CA ALA A 46 15.96 -1.98 -5.70
C ALA A 46 16.69 -0.63 -5.71
N VAL A 47 16.14 0.39 -6.36
CA VAL A 47 16.67 1.76 -6.33
C VAL A 47 16.65 2.35 -4.93
N GLU A 48 15.56 2.17 -4.18
CA GLU A 48 15.47 2.66 -2.79
C GLU A 48 16.46 1.93 -1.86
N LYS A 49 16.60 0.61 -2.01
CA LYS A 49 17.62 -0.18 -1.30
C LYS A 49 19.04 0.26 -1.63
N TRP A 50 19.34 0.52 -2.91
CA TRP A 50 20.64 1.05 -3.35
C TRP A 50 20.96 2.39 -2.70
N LYS A 51 20.02 3.34 -2.71
CA LYS A 51 20.19 4.65 -2.07
C LYS A 51 20.43 4.55 -0.57
N ALA A 52 19.81 3.56 0.08
CA ALA A 52 19.96 3.30 1.51
C ALA A 52 21.18 2.41 1.86
N ASN A 53 21.91 1.90 0.86
CA ASN A 53 22.98 0.92 1.02
C ASN A 53 22.53 -0.34 1.78
N LEU A 54 21.33 -0.85 1.44
CA LEU A 54 20.71 -2.04 2.03
C LEU A 54 20.64 -3.18 1.00
N ASP A 55 20.94 -4.41 1.43
CA ASP A 55 20.85 -5.63 0.62
C ASP A 55 21.52 -5.55 -0.76
N ILE A 56 22.68 -4.89 -0.83
CA ILE A 56 23.47 -4.77 -2.06
C ILE A 56 24.50 -5.88 -2.11
N HIS A 57 24.34 -6.79 -3.07
CA HIS A 57 25.23 -7.92 -3.28
C HIS A 57 26.17 -7.66 -4.47
N PRO A 58 27.47 -7.99 -4.35
CA PRO A 58 28.40 -7.86 -5.46
C PRO A 58 28.18 -8.96 -6.51
N TYR A 59 28.46 -8.66 -7.77
CA TYR A 59 28.20 -9.57 -8.91
C TYR A 59 28.93 -10.92 -8.81
N ASN A 60 30.04 -10.98 -8.07
CA ASN A 60 30.84 -12.20 -7.90
C ASN A 60 30.35 -13.09 -6.74
N ALA A 61 29.36 -12.64 -5.96
CA ALA A 61 28.77 -13.38 -4.85
C ALA A 61 27.31 -13.77 -5.10
N LEU A 62 26.84 -13.77 -6.37
CA LEU A 62 25.45 -14.13 -6.68
C LEU A 62 25.08 -15.55 -6.21
N GLY A 63 26.06 -16.46 -6.12
CA GLY A 63 25.83 -17.81 -5.58
C GLY A 63 25.48 -17.87 -4.10
N SER A 64 25.62 -16.77 -3.35
CA SER A 64 25.18 -16.69 -1.94
C SER A 64 23.77 -16.14 -1.77
N ILE A 65 23.07 -15.79 -2.86
CA ILE A 65 21.69 -15.28 -2.83
C ILE A 65 20.75 -16.47 -2.98
N ASP A 66 19.82 -16.63 -2.04
CA ASP A 66 18.79 -17.66 -2.08
C ASP A 66 17.38 -17.05 -2.21
N ILE A 67 16.40 -17.87 -2.57
CA ILE A 67 15.00 -17.45 -2.68
C ILE A 67 14.33 -17.60 -1.32
N GLU A 68 13.99 -16.47 -0.71
CA GLU A 68 13.22 -16.46 0.53
C GLU A 68 11.72 -16.34 0.27
N SER A 69 10.95 -17.35 0.70
CA SER A 69 9.48 -17.32 0.61
C SER A 69 8.82 -16.38 1.62
N LYS A 70 9.56 -15.94 2.63
CA LYS A 70 9.08 -15.04 3.68
C LYS A 70 9.93 -13.78 3.70
N CYS A 71 9.33 -12.65 3.35
CA CYS A 71 9.96 -11.34 3.42
C CYS A 71 9.02 -10.41 4.21
N PRO A 72 9.26 -10.19 5.52
CA PRO A 72 8.44 -9.28 6.30
C PRO A 72 8.59 -7.84 5.78
N LEU A 73 7.48 -7.10 5.70
CA LEU A 73 7.45 -5.73 5.16
C LEU A 73 7.99 -4.68 6.15
N GLY A 74 8.23 -5.06 7.41
CA GLY A 74 8.69 -4.19 8.48
C GLY A 74 8.19 -4.65 9.84
N GLU A 75 8.22 -3.74 10.81
CA GLU A 75 7.65 -3.95 12.15
C GLU A 75 6.12 -3.83 12.10
N ASP A 76 5.43 -4.78 12.74
CA ASP A 76 3.97 -4.70 12.91
C ASP A 76 3.65 -3.69 14.02
N ILE A 77 3.05 -2.56 13.63
CA ILE A 77 2.64 -1.47 14.53
C ILE A 77 1.15 -1.48 14.88
N SER A 78 0.44 -2.60 14.65
CA SER A 78 -1.01 -2.68 14.85
C SER A 78 -1.41 -2.38 16.30
N ALA A 79 -0.59 -2.78 17.27
CA ALA A 79 -0.84 -2.53 18.69
C ALA A 79 -0.73 -1.04 19.04
N GLU A 80 0.25 -0.33 18.48
CA GLU A 80 0.46 1.11 18.64
C GLU A 80 -0.71 1.88 18.01
N VAL A 81 -1.16 1.48 16.82
CA VAL A 81 -2.33 2.07 16.16
C VAL A 81 -3.58 1.92 17.02
N MET A 82 -3.82 0.74 17.62
CA MET A 82 -4.94 0.56 18.54
C MET A 82 -4.86 1.48 19.78
N LYS A 83 -3.66 1.67 20.34
CA LYS A 83 -3.44 2.55 21.50
C LYS A 83 -3.51 4.05 21.15
N SER A 84 -3.28 4.42 19.89
CA SER A 84 -3.23 5.82 19.45
C SER A 84 -4.58 6.56 19.57
N GLY A 85 -5.68 5.83 19.77
CA GLY A 85 -7.01 6.43 19.93
C GLY A 85 -7.54 7.13 18.67
N LEU A 86 -6.96 6.83 17.50
CA LEU A 86 -7.45 7.33 16.21
C LEU A 86 -8.93 6.95 16.02
N ARG A 87 -9.80 7.95 15.98
CA ARG A 87 -11.23 7.74 15.74
C ARG A 87 -11.59 8.12 14.33
N ALA A 88 -12.34 7.25 13.66
CA ALA A 88 -13.01 7.63 12.44
C ALA A 88 -14.18 8.57 12.79
N PRO A 89 -14.37 9.67 12.03
CA PRO A 89 -15.61 10.43 12.07
C PRO A 89 -16.80 9.55 11.69
N PRO A 90 -18.05 9.95 12.00
CA PRO A 90 -19.22 9.22 11.56
C PRO A 90 -19.20 9.03 10.03
N LEU A 91 -19.36 7.77 9.62
CA LEU A 91 -19.45 7.33 8.22
C LEU A 91 -20.82 6.68 8.02
N PRO A 92 -21.88 7.46 7.74
CA PRO A 92 -23.21 6.91 7.50
C PRO A 92 -23.18 5.95 6.29
N LEU A 93 -23.69 4.74 6.48
CA LEU A 93 -23.66 3.71 5.44
C LEU A 93 -24.39 4.15 4.16
N LYS A 94 -25.47 4.93 4.31
CA LYS A 94 -26.21 5.49 3.18
C LYS A 94 -25.32 6.37 2.31
N ASP A 95 -24.63 7.33 2.93
CA ASP A 95 -23.74 8.27 2.25
C ASP A 95 -22.57 7.55 1.57
N LEU A 96 -22.01 6.53 2.24
CA LEU A 96 -20.97 5.68 1.66
C LEU A 96 -21.47 4.97 0.39
N ILE A 97 -22.63 4.32 0.46
CA ILE A 97 -23.21 3.58 -0.68
C ILE A 97 -23.50 4.54 -1.83
N GLU A 98 -24.04 5.73 -1.55
CA GLU A 98 -24.32 6.76 -2.56
C GLU A 98 -23.03 7.25 -3.24
N ALA A 99 -21.98 7.51 -2.47
CA ALA A 99 -20.65 7.86 -3.01
C ALA A 99 -20.02 6.73 -3.84
N CYS A 100 -20.33 5.47 -3.53
CA CYS A 100 -19.83 4.34 -4.31
C CYS A 100 -20.61 4.09 -5.60
N ASN A 101 -21.87 4.53 -5.69
CA ASN A 101 -22.73 4.32 -6.85
C ASN A 101 -22.70 5.47 -7.87
N SER A 102 -22.07 6.60 -7.51
CA SER A 102 -21.79 7.72 -8.40
C SER A 102 -20.60 7.46 -9.32
#